data_AF-A0A6C0K6X9-F1
#
_entry.id   AF-A0A6C0K6X9-F1
#
_cell.length_a   1.000
_cell.length_b   1.000
_cell.length_c   1.000
_cell.angle_alpha   90.00
_cell.angle_beta   90.00
_cell.angle_gamma   90.00
#
_symmetry.space_group_name_H-M   'P 1'
#
loop_
_entity.id
_entity.type
_entity.pdbx_description
1 polymer ?
#
loop_
_entity_poly.entity_id
_entity_poly.type
_entity_poly.pdbx_seq_one_letter_code
_entity_poly.pdbx_strand_id
1 'polypeptide(L)'
;MEKSFTAIKLPPYLLYTIIALVVALVSTSVGFQLWMSSDTIPTAYEGFAAAPHIGPLPNCINASEDSAEIYSTFLSKTSITEEGVDDLKELSILLGKIACLKRDLMSPGRIVNATKSSPFSTMHDIEPVAETAARCFTKTIPVRDIDIILDKWITRGKMLLERLCTSYSLTTSVQEKTLKLFKSVIEDIKNLMKTTCSNGDATIAGMPTPRMINGKEPDTNTFFGEYKGYY
;
A
#
# COMPACT_ATOMS: atom_id res chain seq x y z
N MET A 1 40.80 11.75 -56.76
CA MET A 1 41.07 12.78 -55.74
C MET A 1 41.35 12.08 -54.42
N GLU A 2 42.60 11.71 -54.17
CA GLU A 2 43.05 11.17 -52.88
C GLU A 2 43.44 12.33 -51.96
N LYS A 3 42.71 12.53 -50.86
CA LYS A 3 43.12 13.46 -49.81
C LYS A 3 44.07 12.73 -48.86
N SER A 4 45.36 13.02 -49.00
CA SER A 4 46.42 12.59 -48.09
C SER A 4 46.16 13.15 -46.68
N PHE A 5 45.80 12.28 -45.74
CA PHE A 5 45.65 12.61 -44.33
C PHE A 5 47.04 12.72 -43.68
N THR A 6 47.50 13.94 -43.41
CA THR A 6 48.73 14.18 -42.65
C THR A 6 48.50 13.86 -41.17
N ALA A 7 49.18 12.83 -40.67
CA ALA A 7 49.15 12.46 -39.27
C ALA A 7 49.83 13.53 -38.40
N ILE A 8 49.04 14.19 -37.56
CA ILE A 8 49.53 15.19 -36.59
C ILE A 8 50.29 14.44 -35.48
N LYS A 9 51.61 14.59 -35.42
CA LYS A 9 52.43 14.10 -34.30
C LYS A 9 52.24 15.02 -33.10
N LEU A 10 51.35 14.65 -32.20
CA LEU A 10 51.20 15.31 -30.91
C LEU A 10 52.36 14.92 -29.98
N PRO A 11 52.91 15.87 -29.21
CA PRO A 11 53.95 15.55 -28.24
C PRO A 11 53.36 14.73 -27.09
N PRO A 12 54.14 13.81 -26.50
CA PRO A 12 53.64 12.77 -25.59
C PRO A 12 52.97 13.35 -24.33
N TYR A 13 53.46 14.48 -23.82
CA TYR A 13 52.85 15.15 -22.66
C TYR A 13 51.40 15.59 -22.91
N LEU A 14 51.08 15.98 -24.16
CA LEU A 14 49.75 16.45 -24.56
C LEU A 14 48.77 15.28 -24.65
N LEU A 15 49.24 14.12 -25.11
CA LEU A 15 48.47 12.87 -25.10
C LEU A 15 48.10 12.46 -23.67
N TYR A 16 49.06 12.49 -22.73
CA TYR A 16 48.79 12.13 -21.33
C TYR A 16 47.80 13.10 -20.66
N THR A 17 47.91 14.40 -20.94
CA THR A 17 46.94 15.38 -20.40
C THR A 17 45.53 15.15 -20.93
N ILE A 18 45.38 14.79 -22.22
CA ILE A 18 44.06 14.50 -22.81
C ILE A 18 43.46 13.24 -22.18
N ILE A 19 44.25 12.18 -22.03
CA ILE A 19 43.80 10.93 -21.41
C ILE A 19 43.35 11.18 -19.96
N ALA A 20 44.14 11.92 -19.16
CA ALA A 20 43.80 12.23 -17.78
C ALA A 20 42.48 13.02 -17.68
N LEU A 21 42.25 13.96 -18.59
CA LEU A 21 41.04 14.78 -18.62
C LEU A 21 39.80 13.95 -19.00
N VAL A 22 39.95 13.02 -19.97
CA VAL A 22 38.89 12.07 -20.32
C VAL A 22 38.54 11.16 -19.16
N VAL A 23 39.54 10.60 -18.46
CA VAL A 23 39.32 9.72 -17.31
C VAL A 23 38.60 10.46 -16.18
N ALA A 24 38.97 11.71 -15.89
CA ALA A 24 38.31 12.53 -14.87
C ALA A 24 36.85 12.87 -15.22
N LEU A 25 36.56 13.13 -16.50
CA LEU A 25 35.18 13.37 -16.96
C LEU A 25 34.32 12.11 -16.87
N VAL A 26 34.87 10.94 -17.23
CA VAL A 26 34.12 9.69 -17.16
C VAL A 26 33.84 9.30 -15.71
N SER A 27 34.84 9.40 -14.82
CA SER A 27 34.65 9.02 -13.41
C SER A 27 33.66 9.92 -12.69
N THR A 28 33.68 11.23 -12.94
CA THR A 28 32.70 12.17 -12.37
C THR A 28 31.29 11.93 -12.93
N SER A 29 31.16 11.64 -14.21
CA SER A 29 29.86 11.31 -14.82
C SER A 29 29.26 10.02 -14.24
N VAL A 30 30.05 8.96 -14.10
CA VAL A 30 29.59 7.69 -13.51
C VAL A 30 29.27 7.88 -12.02
N GLY A 31 30.09 8.60 -11.27
CA GLY A 31 29.83 8.93 -9.87
C GLY A 31 28.53 9.73 -9.69
N PHE A 32 28.27 10.68 -10.56
CA PHE A 32 27.01 11.45 -10.56
C PHE A 32 25.81 10.57 -10.92
N GLN A 33 25.93 9.67 -11.89
CA GLN A 33 24.87 8.72 -12.22
C GLN A 33 24.59 7.74 -11.07
N LEU A 34 25.62 7.24 -10.40
CA LEU A 34 25.47 6.36 -9.25
C LEU A 34 24.83 7.08 -8.07
N TRP A 35 25.20 8.33 -7.80
CA TRP A 35 24.57 9.13 -6.75
C TRP A 35 23.11 9.47 -7.09
N MET A 36 22.81 9.89 -8.31
CA MET A 36 21.42 10.12 -8.74
C MET A 36 20.58 8.83 -8.76
N SER A 37 21.23 7.66 -8.83
CA SER A 37 20.56 6.35 -8.75
C SER A 37 20.59 5.75 -7.34
N SER A 38 21.24 6.39 -6.36
CA SER A 38 21.37 5.87 -4.99
C SER A 38 20.19 6.25 -4.11
N ASP A 39 19.00 6.46 -4.68
CA ASP A 39 17.74 6.40 -3.94
C ASP A 39 17.54 4.96 -3.43
N THR A 40 18.37 4.60 -2.45
CA THR A 40 18.23 3.39 -1.67
C THR A 40 17.07 3.65 -0.72
N ILE A 41 15.87 3.34 -1.20
CA ILE A 41 14.66 3.26 -0.39
C ILE A 41 15.04 2.44 0.86
N PRO A 42 14.90 3.00 2.08
CA PRO A 42 15.16 2.24 3.28
C PRO A 42 14.23 1.03 3.27
N THR A 43 14.82 -0.16 3.16
CA THR A 43 14.10 -1.42 3.32
C THR A 43 13.59 -1.47 4.75
N ALA A 44 12.31 -1.16 4.93
CA ALA A 44 11.60 -1.43 6.17
C ALA A 44 11.78 -2.91 6.54
N TYR A 45 11.91 -3.17 7.83
CA TYR A 45 12.42 -4.39 8.48
C TYR A 45 11.69 -5.71 8.20
N GLU A 46 10.81 -5.78 7.20
CA GLU A 46 10.12 -6.99 6.75
C GLU A 46 10.10 -7.00 5.21
N GLY A 47 10.79 -7.97 4.60
CA GLY A 47 11.10 -8.04 3.16
C GLY A 47 9.91 -8.25 2.20
N PHE A 48 8.79 -7.56 2.40
CA PHE A 48 7.59 -7.61 1.57
C PHE A 48 7.11 -6.20 1.12
N ALA A 49 7.99 -5.20 1.11
CA ALA A 49 7.66 -3.88 0.58
C ALA A 49 7.76 -3.89 -0.97
N ALA A 50 6.68 -4.28 -1.65
CA ALA A 50 6.52 -3.91 -3.04
C ALA A 50 6.26 -2.40 -3.12
N ALA A 51 6.99 -1.68 -3.98
CA ALA A 51 6.70 -0.29 -4.28
C ALA A 51 5.22 -0.16 -4.71
N PRO A 52 4.47 0.85 -4.22
CA PRO A 52 3.05 0.97 -4.52
C PRO A 52 2.84 1.08 -6.04
N HIS A 53 2.26 0.03 -6.63
CA HIS A 53 2.06 -0.08 -8.07
C HIS A 53 1.16 1.06 -8.57
N ILE A 54 1.62 1.78 -9.59
CA ILE A 54 0.97 2.95 -10.19
C ILE A 54 -0.11 2.46 -11.16
N GLY A 55 -1.30 2.13 -10.64
CA GLY A 55 -2.52 1.99 -11.44
C GLY A 55 -3.43 3.21 -11.22
N PRO A 56 -4.32 3.56 -12.17
CA PRO A 56 -5.33 4.59 -11.93
C PRO A 56 -6.21 4.14 -10.76
N LEU A 57 -6.03 4.79 -9.61
CA LEU A 57 -6.84 4.53 -8.44
C LEU A 57 -8.31 4.86 -8.77
N PRO A 58 -9.26 3.93 -8.54
CA PRO A 58 -10.66 4.33 -8.50
C PRO A 58 -10.81 5.39 -7.38
N ASN A 59 -11.12 6.63 -7.77
CA ASN A 59 -11.35 7.74 -6.83
C ASN A 59 -12.69 7.53 -6.10
N CYS A 60 -12.76 6.51 -5.24
CA CYS A 60 -13.87 6.32 -4.32
C CYS A 60 -13.73 7.19 -3.07
N ILE A 61 -12.63 7.96 -2.91
CA ILE A 61 -12.41 8.82 -1.74
C ILE A 61 -13.65 9.69 -1.46
N ASN A 62 -14.28 10.22 -2.51
CA ASN A 62 -15.50 11.04 -2.41
C ASN A 62 -16.76 10.27 -1.96
N ALA A 63 -16.72 8.94 -1.87
CA ALA A 63 -17.81 8.14 -1.28
C ALA A 63 -17.84 8.23 0.25
N SER A 64 -16.80 8.78 0.87
CA SER A 64 -16.75 9.11 2.29
C SER A 64 -16.34 10.57 2.45
N GLU A 65 -17.25 11.39 2.96
CA GLU A 65 -17.00 12.81 3.23
C GLU A 65 -15.80 13.00 4.17
N ASP A 66 -15.76 12.24 5.28
CA ASP A 66 -14.63 12.24 6.21
C ASP A 66 -13.30 11.88 5.53
N SER A 67 -13.29 10.89 4.62
CA SER A 67 -12.06 10.51 3.88
C SER A 67 -11.61 11.60 2.92
N ALA A 68 -12.55 12.26 2.24
CA ALA A 68 -12.27 13.39 1.37
C ALA A 68 -11.75 14.60 2.17
N GLU A 69 -12.32 14.87 3.35
CA GLU A 69 -11.88 15.94 4.24
C GLU A 69 -10.45 15.70 4.75
N ILE A 70 -10.14 14.48 5.19
CA ILE A 70 -8.78 14.08 5.60
C ILE A 70 -7.80 14.35 4.45
N TYR A 71 -8.09 13.89 3.24
CA TYR A 71 -7.21 14.07 2.10
C TYR A 71 -7.04 15.55 1.72
N SER A 72 -8.14 16.33 1.75
CA SER A 72 -8.14 17.76 1.44
C SER A 72 -7.28 18.60 2.40
N THR A 73 -7.12 18.14 3.64
CA THR A 73 -6.29 18.80 4.65
C THR A 73 -4.83 18.91 4.20
N PHE A 74 -4.34 17.92 3.46
CA PHE A 74 -2.96 17.85 2.99
C PHE A 74 -2.75 18.43 1.58
N LEU A 75 -3.79 18.45 0.73
CA LEU A 75 -3.70 18.97 -0.64
C LEU A 75 -3.33 20.46 -0.73
N SER A 76 -3.72 21.24 0.27
CA SER A 76 -3.47 22.69 0.31
C SER A 76 -2.07 23.06 0.79
N LYS A 77 -1.26 22.07 1.20
CA LYS A 77 0.03 22.27 1.85
C LYS A 77 1.14 21.55 1.11
N THR A 78 2.36 22.04 1.29
CA THR A 78 3.59 21.40 0.80
C THR A 78 4.27 20.65 1.95
N SER A 79 4.75 19.44 1.68
CA SER A 79 5.54 18.69 2.65
C SER A 79 6.88 19.38 2.90
N ILE A 80 7.34 19.36 4.15
CA ILE A 80 8.67 19.86 4.54
C ILE A 80 9.71 18.73 4.44
N THR A 81 9.26 17.47 4.49
CA THR A 81 10.09 16.27 4.39
C THR A 81 9.89 15.61 3.03
N GLU A 82 10.94 14.95 2.53
CA GLU A 82 10.90 14.17 1.28
C GLU A 82 9.91 13.00 1.39
N GLU A 83 9.86 12.34 2.55
CA GLU A 83 8.98 11.19 2.81
C GLU A 83 7.48 11.53 2.80
N GLY A 84 7.11 12.78 3.11
CA GLY A 84 5.69 13.14 3.28
C GLY A 84 4.86 13.03 2.00
N VAL A 85 5.47 13.14 0.83
CA VAL A 85 4.76 12.95 -0.46
C VAL A 85 4.38 11.48 -0.65
N ASP A 86 5.29 10.57 -0.33
CA ASP A 86 5.05 9.12 -0.43
C ASP A 86 4.08 8.63 0.65
N ASP A 87 4.20 9.13 1.88
CA ASP A 87 3.24 8.84 2.96
C ASP A 87 1.82 9.33 2.58
N LEU A 88 1.69 10.51 1.96
CA LEU A 88 0.40 11.04 1.51
C LEU A 88 -0.20 10.19 0.40
N LYS A 89 0.66 9.73 -0.53
CA LYS A 89 0.26 8.81 -1.59
C LYS A 89 -0.25 7.50 -1.00
N GLU A 90 0.46 6.90 -0.04
CA GLU A 90 0.00 5.68 0.62
C GLU A 90 -1.31 5.89 1.38
N LEU A 91 -1.44 7.01 2.11
CA LEU A 91 -2.68 7.35 2.81
C LEU A 91 -3.85 7.48 1.82
N SER A 92 -3.63 8.11 0.66
CA SER A 92 -4.67 8.24 -0.38
C SER A 92 -5.15 6.88 -0.89
N ILE A 93 -4.24 5.90 -1.04
CA ILE A 93 -4.57 4.53 -1.45
C ILE A 93 -5.39 3.86 -0.34
N LEU A 94 -4.98 4.00 0.92
CA LEU A 94 -5.69 3.41 2.06
C LEU A 94 -7.11 3.97 2.22
N LEU A 95 -7.26 5.29 2.17
CA LEU A 95 -8.56 5.95 2.23
C LEU A 95 -9.43 5.56 1.02
N GLY A 96 -8.84 5.48 -0.17
CA GLY A 96 -9.51 5.03 -1.38
C GLY A 96 -10.06 3.60 -1.25
N LYS A 97 -9.26 2.67 -0.70
CA LYS A 97 -9.67 1.30 -0.40
C LYS A 97 -10.86 1.24 0.53
N ILE A 98 -10.79 1.94 1.67
CA ILE A 98 -11.86 1.97 2.67
C ILE A 98 -13.14 2.54 2.07
N ALA A 99 -13.02 3.64 1.32
CA ALA A 99 -14.18 4.29 0.71
C ALA A 99 -14.78 3.47 -0.44
N CYS A 100 -13.98 2.78 -1.25
CA CYS A 100 -14.48 1.84 -2.26
C CYS A 100 -15.18 0.65 -1.61
N LEU A 101 -14.62 0.10 -0.52
CA LEU A 101 -15.24 -0.99 0.22
C LEU A 101 -16.59 -0.56 0.80
N LYS A 102 -16.65 0.63 1.43
CA LYS A 102 -17.91 1.22 1.89
C LYS A 102 -18.94 1.29 0.77
N ARG A 103 -18.56 1.81 -0.40
CA ARG A 103 -19.45 1.94 -1.56
C ARG A 103 -20.02 0.59 -2.02
N ASP A 104 -19.19 -0.44 -2.12
CA ASP A 104 -19.65 -1.77 -2.51
C ASP A 104 -20.57 -2.37 -1.45
N LEU A 105 -20.22 -2.25 -0.17
CA LEU A 105 -21.04 -2.82 0.91
C LEU A 105 -22.39 -2.09 1.09
N MET A 106 -22.47 -0.80 0.79
CA MET A 106 -23.71 -0.02 0.74
C MET A 106 -24.54 -0.28 -0.53
N SER A 107 -23.96 -0.92 -1.55
CA SER A 107 -24.64 -1.17 -2.82
C SER A 107 -25.77 -2.19 -2.63
N PRO A 108 -27.00 -1.90 -3.07
CA PRO A 108 -28.13 -2.83 -2.92
C PRO A 108 -27.91 -4.15 -3.66
N GLY A 109 -27.15 -4.11 -4.76
CA GLY A 109 -26.84 -5.30 -5.55
C GLY A 109 -25.82 -6.24 -4.89
N ARG A 110 -25.08 -5.78 -3.86
CA ARG A 110 -23.99 -6.56 -3.23
C ARG A 110 -23.00 -7.11 -4.28
N ILE A 111 -22.62 -6.23 -5.21
CA ILE A 111 -21.72 -6.54 -6.32
C ILE A 111 -20.37 -5.89 -6.03
N VAL A 112 -19.30 -6.67 -6.18
CA VAL A 112 -17.92 -6.19 -6.13
C VAL A 112 -17.63 -5.40 -7.41
N ASN A 113 -17.72 -4.06 -7.33
CA ASN A 113 -17.54 -3.19 -8.49
C ASN A 113 -16.48 -2.13 -8.21
N ALA A 114 -16.66 -1.33 -7.16
CA ALA A 114 -15.73 -0.26 -6.80
C ALA A 114 -14.39 -0.79 -6.29
N THR A 115 -14.41 -1.89 -5.53
CA THR A 115 -13.20 -2.51 -4.98
C THR A 115 -12.44 -3.37 -6.00
N LYS A 116 -13.06 -3.75 -7.12
CA LYS A 116 -12.46 -4.61 -8.16
C LYS A 116 -11.15 -4.05 -8.72
N SER A 117 -11.05 -2.73 -8.89
CA SER A 117 -9.87 -2.06 -9.41
C SER A 117 -8.93 -1.54 -8.32
N SER A 118 -9.21 -1.84 -7.04
CA SER A 118 -8.35 -1.43 -5.94
C SER A 118 -7.03 -2.20 -5.97
N PRO A 119 -5.87 -1.51 -5.88
CA PRO A 119 -4.58 -2.17 -5.88
C PRO A 119 -4.31 -2.91 -4.56
N PHE A 120 -3.59 -4.03 -4.63
CA PHE A 120 -2.93 -4.67 -3.49
C PHE A 120 -1.50 -4.15 -3.44
N SER A 121 -1.26 -3.11 -2.63
CA SER A 121 -0.08 -2.26 -2.78
C SER A 121 0.49 -1.72 -1.48
N THR A 122 -0.23 -1.88 -0.36
CA THR A 122 0.32 -1.49 0.95
C THR A 122 0.81 -2.74 1.64
N MET A 123 1.95 -2.65 2.34
CA MET A 123 2.52 -3.77 3.10
C MET A 123 1.57 -4.33 4.17
N HIS A 124 0.49 -3.60 4.47
CA HIS A 124 -0.50 -3.93 5.47
C HIS A 124 -1.78 -4.53 4.85
N ASP A 125 -1.82 -4.75 3.54
CA ASP A 125 -2.89 -5.51 2.90
C ASP A 125 -2.70 -7.01 3.19
N ILE A 126 -3.70 -7.63 3.83
CA ILE A 126 -3.70 -9.09 4.07
C ILE A 126 -4.22 -9.84 2.85
N GLU A 127 -5.26 -9.30 2.21
CA GLU A 127 -5.85 -9.82 0.99
C GLU A 127 -6.33 -8.65 0.10
N PRO A 128 -6.57 -8.87 -1.19
CA PRO A 128 -7.20 -7.87 -2.05
C PRO A 128 -8.56 -7.45 -1.50
N VAL A 129 -8.82 -6.13 -1.44
CA VAL A 129 -10.08 -5.60 -0.87
C VAL A 129 -11.33 -6.11 -1.61
N ALA A 130 -11.20 -6.40 -2.90
CA ALA A 130 -12.24 -7.03 -3.71
C ALA A 130 -12.62 -8.42 -3.19
N GLU A 131 -11.64 -9.20 -2.71
CA GLU A 131 -11.85 -10.52 -2.13
C GLU A 131 -12.55 -10.40 -0.77
N THR A 132 -12.13 -9.45 0.07
CA THR A 132 -12.82 -9.15 1.32
C THR A 132 -14.29 -8.81 1.09
N ALA A 133 -14.59 -7.97 0.07
CA ALA A 133 -15.95 -7.62 -0.30
C ALA A 133 -16.74 -8.85 -0.81
N ALA A 134 -16.13 -9.68 -1.67
CA ALA A 134 -16.75 -10.90 -2.17
C ALA A 134 -17.11 -11.88 -1.04
N ARG A 135 -16.14 -12.19 -0.16
CA ARG A 135 -16.31 -13.07 1.01
C ARG A 135 -17.33 -12.51 2.00
N CYS A 136 -17.43 -11.19 2.11
CA CYS A 136 -18.47 -10.52 2.90
C CYS A 136 -19.86 -10.71 2.29
N PHE A 137 -20.00 -10.66 0.96
CA PHE A 137 -21.29 -10.86 0.30
C PHE A 137 -21.78 -12.31 0.38
N THR A 138 -20.87 -13.27 0.26
CA THR A 138 -21.15 -14.71 0.43
C THR A 138 -21.22 -15.16 1.91
N LYS A 139 -20.93 -14.24 2.85
CA LYS A 139 -20.87 -14.48 4.31
C LYS A 139 -19.83 -15.53 4.74
N THR A 140 -18.84 -15.80 3.90
CA THR A 140 -17.78 -16.78 4.17
C THR A 140 -16.60 -16.18 4.94
N ILE A 141 -16.54 -14.85 5.09
CA ILE A 141 -15.52 -14.20 5.92
C ILE A 141 -15.86 -14.36 7.42
N PRO A 142 -14.95 -14.93 8.24
CA PRO A 142 -15.16 -15.00 9.68
C PRO A 142 -14.94 -13.61 10.32
N VAL A 143 -15.62 -13.35 11.44
CA VAL A 143 -15.54 -12.07 12.16
C VAL A 143 -14.10 -11.74 12.59
N ARG A 144 -13.32 -12.77 12.95
CA ARG A 144 -11.90 -12.62 13.27
C ARG A 144 -11.12 -12.00 12.11
N ASP A 145 -11.29 -12.48 10.89
CA ASP A 145 -10.56 -11.98 9.72
C ASP A 145 -10.93 -10.52 9.45
N ILE A 146 -12.21 -10.15 9.61
CA ILE A 146 -12.66 -8.74 9.52
C ILE A 146 -11.90 -7.87 10.51
N ASP A 147 -11.82 -8.28 11.78
CA ASP A 147 -11.14 -7.51 12.81
C ASP A 147 -9.63 -7.40 12.52
N ILE A 148 -8.98 -8.46 12.03
CA ILE A 148 -7.55 -8.44 11.67
C ILE A 148 -7.29 -7.49 10.48
N ILE A 149 -8.10 -7.56 9.42
CA ILE A 149 -7.96 -6.69 8.23
C ILE A 149 -8.12 -5.22 8.64
N LEU A 150 -9.16 -4.91 9.42
CA LEU A 150 -9.40 -3.55 9.88
C LEU A 150 -8.30 -3.06 10.82
N ASP A 151 -7.80 -3.90 11.74
CA ASP A 151 -6.73 -3.53 12.67
C ASP A 151 -5.43 -3.15 11.95
N LYS A 152 -5.07 -3.87 10.87
CA LYS A 152 -3.93 -3.51 10.03
C LYS A 152 -4.10 -2.14 9.35
N TRP A 153 -5.29 -1.87 8.80
CA TRP A 153 -5.59 -0.57 8.20
C TRP A 153 -5.60 0.56 9.22
N ILE A 154 -6.13 0.32 10.42
CA ILE A 154 -6.14 1.29 11.52
C ILE A 154 -4.71 1.63 11.94
N THR A 155 -3.89 0.60 12.19
CA THR A 155 -2.52 0.77 12.66
C THR A 155 -1.70 1.53 11.62
N ARG A 156 -1.80 1.15 10.34
CA ARG A 156 -1.07 1.83 9.27
C ARG A 156 -1.58 3.25 9.04
N GLY A 157 -2.89 3.45 9.00
CA GLY A 157 -3.48 4.77 8.79
C GLY A 157 -3.15 5.76 9.90
N LYS A 158 -3.15 5.33 11.16
CA LYS A 158 -2.70 6.16 12.30
C LYS A 158 -1.23 6.55 12.17
N MET A 159 -0.36 5.58 11.90
CA MET A 159 1.07 5.84 11.70
C MET A 159 1.31 6.85 10.57
N LEU A 160 0.64 6.68 9.42
CA LEU A 160 0.74 7.60 8.28
C LEU A 160 0.25 8.99 8.66
N LEU A 161 -0.89 9.11 9.34
CA LEU A 161 -1.43 10.40 9.76
C LEU A 161 -0.52 11.13 10.72
N GLU A 162 0.08 10.43 11.69
CA GLU A 162 1.05 11.02 12.63
C GLU A 162 2.28 11.54 11.89
N ARG A 163 2.88 10.73 11.00
CA ARG A 163 4.03 11.15 10.17
C ARG A 163 3.69 12.32 9.26
N LEU A 164 2.50 12.33 8.66
CA LEU A 164 2.05 13.42 7.80
C LEU A 164 1.77 14.70 8.59
N CYS A 165 1.20 14.60 9.79
CA CYS A 165 1.01 15.77 10.65
C CYS A 165 2.34 16.45 10.98
N THR A 166 3.39 15.66 11.24
CA THR A 166 4.76 16.16 11.42
C THR A 166 5.34 16.74 10.12
N SER A 167 5.25 15.99 9.02
CA SER A 167 5.84 16.33 7.72
C SER A 167 5.25 17.61 7.11
N TYR A 168 3.97 17.87 7.34
CA TYR A 168 3.25 19.05 6.86
C TYR A 168 3.12 20.16 7.92
N SER A 169 3.77 20.00 9.08
CA SER A 169 3.70 20.93 10.23
C SER A 169 2.27 21.40 10.53
N LEU A 170 1.37 20.44 10.75
CA LEU A 170 -0.01 20.74 11.12
C LEU A 170 -0.10 21.23 12.56
N THR A 171 -1.06 22.11 12.83
CA THR A 171 -1.36 22.52 14.22
C THR A 171 -2.02 21.38 14.97
N THR A 172 -1.82 21.32 16.29
CA THR A 172 -2.39 20.27 17.16
C THR A 172 -3.92 20.14 16.99
N SER A 173 -4.62 21.26 16.84
CA SER A 173 -6.08 21.28 16.60
C SER A 173 -6.49 20.57 15.30
N VAL A 174 -5.72 20.73 14.23
CA VAL A 174 -5.99 20.10 12.94
C VAL A 174 -5.64 18.62 13.02
N GLN A 175 -4.51 18.27 13.64
CA GLN A 175 -4.11 16.88 13.86
C GLN A 175 -5.18 16.09 14.62
N GLU A 176 -5.69 16.62 15.75
CA GLU A 176 -6.75 15.98 16.53
C GLU A 176 -8.04 15.81 15.71
N LYS A 177 -8.41 16.83 14.92
CA LYS A 177 -9.56 16.75 14.03
C LYS A 177 -9.37 15.65 12.97
N THR A 178 -8.22 15.59 12.32
CA THR A 178 -7.92 14.58 11.29
C THR A 178 -7.92 13.17 11.87
N LEU A 179 -7.34 12.96 13.05
CA LEU A 179 -7.38 11.67 13.75
C LEU A 179 -8.81 11.26 14.15
N LYS A 180 -9.64 12.23 14.56
CA LYS A 180 -11.06 12.00 14.87
C LYS A 180 -11.85 11.60 13.63
N LEU A 181 -11.64 12.28 12.51
CA LEU A 181 -12.26 11.92 11.22
C LEU A 181 -11.83 10.52 10.78
N PHE A 182 -10.55 10.18 10.91
CA PHE A 182 -10.07 8.85 10.57
C PHE A 182 -10.73 7.77 11.42
N LYS A 183 -10.85 8.01 12.73
CA LYS A 183 -11.56 7.10 13.65
C LYS A 183 -13.03 6.93 13.23
N SER A 184 -13.71 8.00 12.85
CA SER A 184 -15.10 7.97 12.34
C SER A 184 -15.24 7.07 11.11
N VAL A 185 -14.37 7.26 10.11
CA VAL A 185 -14.32 6.43 8.88
C VAL A 185 -14.17 4.94 9.22
N ILE A 186 -13.26 4.62 10.12
CA ILE A 186 -12.98 3.25 10.55
C ILE A 186 -14.17 2.64 11.30
N GLU A 187 -14.79 3.38 12.22
CA GLU A 187 -15.94 2.89 12.99
C GLU A 187 -17.14 2.62 12.08
N ASP A 188 -17.37 3.51 11.11
CA ASP A 188 -18.43 3.35 10.12
C ASP A 188 -18.22 2.08 9.27
N ILE A 189 -17.03 1.90 8.67
CA ILE A 189 -16.77 0.68 7.88
C ILE A 189 -16.82 -0.58 8.74
N LYS A 190 -16.34 -0.53 9.99
CA LYS A 190 -16.39 -1.67 10.92
C LYS A 190 -17.83 -2.08 11.22
N ASN A 191 -18.70 -1.13 11.52
CA ASN A 191 -20.11 -1.39 11.78
C ASN A 191 -20.80 -1.96 10.53
N LEU A 192 -20.46 -1.41 9.37
CA LEU A 192 -21.05 -1.80 8.11
C LEU A 192 -20.61 -3.20 7.67
N MET A 193 -19.33 -3.55 7.86
CA MET A 193 -18.82 -4.92 7.66
C MET A 193 -19.44 -5.90 8.66
N LYS A 194 -19.53 -5.56 9.94
CA LYS A 194 -20.18 -6.44 10.93
C LYS A 194 -21.62 -6.74 10.55
N THR A 195 -22.38 -5.71 10.18
CA THR A 195 -23.79 -5.83 9.79
C THR A 195 -23.94 -6.58 8.46
N THR A 196 -23.12 -6.24 7.46
CA THR A 196 -23.26 -6.83 6.13
C THR A 196 -22.73 -8.25 6.10
N CYS A 197 -21.53 -8.49 6.61
CA CYS A 197 -20.87 -9.79 6.50
C CYS A 197 -21.40 -10.83 7.49
N SER A 198 -21.93 -10.40 8.65
CA SER A 198 -22.34 -11.33 9.71
C SER A 198 -23.84 -11.64 9.73
N ASN A 199 -24.66 -11.01 8.89
CA ASN A 199 -26.09 -11.27 8.83
C ASN A 199 -26.43 -12.28 7.72
N GLY A 200 -27.03 -13.41 8.11
CA GLY A 200 -27.50 -14.47 7.20
C GLY A 200 -26.57 -15.69 7.13
N ASP A 201 -27.03 -16.76 6.47
CA ASP A 201 -26.25 -17.98 6.31
C ASP A 201 -25.18 -17.83 5.24
N ALA A 202 -24.03 -18.48 5.44
CA ALA A 202 -23.00 -18.53 4.41
C ALA A 202 -23.49 -19.32 3.21
N THR A 203 -23.21 -18.81 2.02
CA THR A 203 -23.60 -19.46 0.77
C THR A 203 -22.43 -19.49 -0.21
N ILE A 204 -22.20 -20.65 -0.82
CA ILE A 204 -21.24 -20.84 -1.91
C ILE A 204 -22.00 -21.45 -3.06
N ALA A 205 -21.97 -20.81 -4.23
CA ALA A 205 -22.75 -21.21 -5.42
C ALA A 205 -24.26 -21.41 -5.15
N GLY A 206 -24.83 -20.62 -4.22
CA GLY A 206 -26.25 -20.70 -3.85
C GLY A 206 -26.60 -21.82 -2.86
N MET A 207 -25.64 -22.63 -2.43
CA MET A 207 -25.85 -23.66 -1.41
C MET A 207 -25.43 -23.15 -0.03
N PRO A 208 -26.20 -23.43 1.04
CA PRO A 208 -25.81 -23.07 2.40
C PRO A 208 -24.56 -23.85 2.81
N THR A 209 -23.58 -23.15 3.35
CA THR A 209 -22.31 -23.70 3.81
C THR A 209 -22.00 -23.17 5.21
N PRO A 210 -21.30 -23.93 6.06
CA PRO A 210 -20.82 -23.38 7.32
C PRO A 210 -19.82 -22.24 7.05
N ARG A 211 -19.91 -21.13 7.81
CA ARG A 211 -19.00 -19.97 7.66
C ARG A 211 -17.54 -20.34 7.86
N MET A 212 -17.30 -21.35 8.68
CA MET A 212 -16.01 -21.98 8.83
C MET A 212 -16.14 -23.41 8.32
N ILE A 213 -15.29 -23.78 7.38
CA ILE A 213 -14.95 -25.19 7.20
C ILE A 213 -14.15 -25.51 8.46
N ASN A 214 -14.82 -25.97 9.51
CA ASN A 214 -14.11 -26.56 10.64
C ASN A 214 -13.20 -27.62 10.02
N GLY A 215 -11.88 -27.47 10.20
CA GLY A 215 -10.97 -28.55 9.88
C GLY A 215 -11.53 -29.77 10.60
N LYS A 216 -11.93 -30.79 9.85
CA LYS A 216 -12.40 -32.02 10.46
C LYS A 216 -11.15 -32.69 11.03
N GLU A 217 -10.85 -32.39 12.29
CA GLU A 217 -9.90 -33.22 13.03
C GLU A 217 -10.43 -34.65 12.97
N PRO A 218 -9.60 -35.63 12.55
CA PRO A 218 -10.01 -37.02 12.58
C PRO A 218 -10.36 -37.38 14.03
N ASP A 219 -11.47 -38.10 14.23
CA ASP A 219 -11.96 -38.50 15.57
C ASP A 219 -10.94 -39.35 16.35
N THR A 220 -9.88 -39.81 15.69
CA THR A 220 -8.75 -40.50 16.31
C THR A 220 -7.41 -39.95 15.77
N ASN A 221 -6.56 -39.49 16.69
CA ASN A 221 -5.17 -39.07 16.44
C ASN A 221 -4.22 -40.24 16.16
N THR A 222 -4.69 -41.30 15.49
CA THR A 222 -3.89 -42.53 15.27
C THR A 222 -2.77 -42.37 14.25
N PHE A 223 -2.77 -41.28 13.47
CA PHE A 223 -1.81 -41.05 12.39
C PHE A 223 -0.72 -40.02 12.68
N PHE A 224 -0.81 -39.28 13.79
CA PHE A 224 0.27 -38.40 14.23
C PHE A 224 1.13 -39.20 15.20
N GLY A 225 2.26 -39.73 14.73
CA GLY A 225 3.27 -40.30 15.63
C GLY A 225 3.71 -39.26 16.67
N GLU A 226 4.32 -39.71 17.78
CA GLU A 226 4.87 -38.80 18.78
C GLU A 226 5.75 -37.73 18.11
N TYR A 227 5.41 -36.47 18.35
CA TYR A 227 6.19 -35.33 17.89
C TYR A 227 7.57 -35.40 18.54
N LYS A 228 8.60 -35.77 17.77
CA LYS A 228 9.98 -35.93 18.26
C LYS A 228 10.76 -34.61 18.39
N GLY A 229 10.08 -33.46 18.28
CA GLY A 229 10.73 -32.15 18.24
C GLY A 229 11.35 -31.83 16.88
N TYR A 230 11.75 -30.58 16.69
CA TYR A 230 12.61 -30.17 15.59
C TYR A 230 14.05 -30.54 15.96
N TYR A 231 14.46 -31.78 15.67
CA TYR A 231 15.86 -32.20 15.76
C TYR A 231 16.23 -32.98 14.51
#